data_AF-A0A7K0PJH6-F1
#
_entry.id   AF-A0A7K0PJH6-F1
#
_cell.length_a   1.000
_cell.length_b   1.000
_cell.length_c   1.000
_cell.angle_alpha   90.00
_cell.angle_beta   90.00
_cell.angle_gamma   90.00
#
_symmetry.space_group_name_H-M   'P 1'
#
loop_
_entity.id
_entity.type
_entity.pdbx_description
1 polymer ?
#
loop_
_entity_poly.entity_id
_entity_poly.type
_entity_poly.pdbx_seq_one_letter_code
_entity_poly.pdbx_strand_id
1 'polypeptide(L)'
;MRYISGMEPAATIVRALGGPSKVAEIVGVHRTRVSNWMRPRAKGGTGGFVPQKHVGKLLGFAIKHDVPLTAASFVPAPAEAA
;
A
#
# COMPACT_ATOMS: atom_id res chain seq x y z
N MET A 1 4.10 -9.56 -16.90
CA MET A 1 3.77 -9.25 -15.49
C MET A 1 2.38 -8.62 -15.45
N ARG A 2 1.35 -9.34 -15.01
CA ARG A 2 -0.05 -8.85 -15.02
C ARG A 2 -0.22 -7.88 -13.84
N TYR A 3 -0.26 -6.57 -14.10
CA TYR A 3 -0.35 -5.57 -13.05
C TYR A 3 -1.74 -5.59 -12.40
N ILE A 4 -1.76 -5.65 -11.07
CA ILE A 4 -2.98 -5.72 -10.25
C ILE A 4 -3.65 -4.35 -10.32
N SER A 5 -4.81 -4.27 -10.99
CA SER A 5 -5.77 -3.16 -10.87
C SER A 5 -6.33 -3.15 -9.45
N GLY A 6 -5.57 -2.59 -8.51
CA GLY A 6 -5.90 -2.51 -7.10
C GLY A 6 -6.59 -1.18 -6.75
N MET A 7 -7.27 -1.14 -5.60
CA MET A 7 -7.80 0.11 -5.07
C MET A 7 -6.67 1.05 -4.64
N GLU A 8 -6.84 2.31 -4.97
CA GLU A 8 -6.00 3.42 -4.54
C GLU A 8 -6.36 3.84 -3.10
N PRO A 9 -5.39 4.35 -2.31
CA PRO A 9 -3.99 4.61 -2.63
C PRO A 9 -3.02 3.40 -2.53
N ALA A 10 -3.47 2.25 -2.01
CA ALA A 10 -2.58 1.11 -1.74
C ALA A 10 -1.85 0.60 -2.99
N ALA A 11 -2.49 0.56 -4.16
CA ALA A 11 -1.85 0.02 -5.36
C ALA A 11 -0.70 0.91 -5.85
N THR A 12 -0.89 2.23 -5.89
CA THR A 12 0.19 3.18 -6.20
C THR A 12 1.36 3.10 -5.21
N ILE A 13 1.09 3.03 -3.90
CA ILE A 13 2.15 2.88 -2.88
C ILE A 13 2.93 1.59 -3.09
N VAL A 14 2.23 0.47 -3.24
CA VAL A 14 2.85 -0.85 -3.43
C VAL A 14 3.67 -0.87 -4.72
N ARG A 15 3.20 -0.23 -5.78
CA ARG A 15 3.94 -0.08 -7.04
C ARG A 15 5.21 0.75 -6.86
N ALA A 16 5.12 1.90 -6.19
CA ALA A 16 6.25 2.79 -5.95
C ALA A 16 7.36 2.10 -5.13
N LEU A 17 6.98 1.19 -4.23
CA LEU A 17 7.90 0.43 -3.39
C LEU A 17 8.46 -0.85 -4.03
N GLY A 18 8.17 -1.11 -5.31
CA GLY A 18 8.71 -2.28 -6.03
C GLY A 18 7.83 -3.54 -5.96
N GLY A 19 6.55 -3.39 -5.58
CA GLY A 19 5.55 -4.45 -5.65
C GLY A 19 5.23 -5.13 -4.31
N PRO A 20 4.22 -6.02 -4.29
CA PRO A 20 3.68 -6.58 -3.05
C PRO A 20 4.65 -7.47 -2.30
N SER A 21 5.55 -8.17 -3.01
CA SER A 21 6.60 -8.99 -2.39
C SER A 21 7.60 -8.12 -1.63
N LYS A 22 8.07 -7.03 -2.24
CA LYS A 22 9.04 -6.14 -1.61
C LYS A 22 8.45 -5.44 -0.38
N VAL A 23 7.22 -4.95 -0.52
CA VAL A 23 6.47 -4.36 0.60
C VAL A 23 6.28 -5.36 1.74
N ALA A 24 5.96 -6.61 1.42
CA ALA A 24 5.80 -7.68 2.39
C ALA A 24 7.09 -7.94 3.19
N GLU A 25 8.24 -7.95 2.51
CA GLU A 25 9.57 -8.05 3.14
C GLU A 25 9.85 -6.85 4.06
N ILE A 26 9.56 -5.62 3.61
CA ILE A 26 9.80 -4.39 4.38
C ILE A 26 9.03 -4.38 5.70
N VAL A 27 7.74 -4.77 5.66
CA VAL A 27 6.89 -4.68 6.85
C VAL A 27 6.91 -5.94 7.72
N GLY A 28 7.43 -7.05 7.17
CA GLY A 28 7.47 -8.36 7.82
C GLY A 28 6.11 -9.06 7.84
N VAL A 29 5.35 -9.01 6.75
CA VAL A 29 4.05 -9.71 6.63
C VAL A 29 4.04 -10.63 5.44
N HIS A 30 3.10 -11.58 5.39
CA HIS A 30 2.93 -12.43 4.22
C HIS A 30 2.45 -11.63 2.99
N ARG A 31 2.98 -11.91 1.80
CA ARG A 31 2.64 -11.21 0.54
C ARG A 31 1.14 -11.10 0.27
N THR A 32 0.37 -12.12 0.65
CA THR A 32 -1.10 -12.13 0.48
C THR A 32 -1.78 -11.02 1.28
N ARG A 33 -1.25 -10.65 2.45
CA ARG A 33 -1.80 -9.52 3.23
C ARG A 33 -1.61 -8.21 2.48
N VAL A 34 -0.47 -8.00 1.85
CA VAL A 34 -0.21 -6.82 1.02
C VAL A 34 -1.13 -6.81 -0.20
N SER A 35 -1.32 -7.96 -0.87
CA SER A 35 -2.29 -8.09 -1.96
C SER A 35 -3.72 -7.77 -1.53
N ASN A 36 -4.09 -8.09 -0.28
CA ASN A 36 -5.41 -7.77 0.27
C ASN A 36 -5.58 -6.27 0.57
N TRP A 37 -4.52 -5.48 0.70
CA TRP A 37 -4.66 -4.03 0.90
C TRP A 37 -5.27 -3.35 -0.32
N MET A 38 -4.98 -3.89 -1.50
CA MET A 38 -5.51 -3.43 -2.78
C MET A 38 -6.93 -3.93 -3.08
N ARG A 39 -7.52 -4.76 -2.19
CA ARG A 39 -8.85 -5.35 -2.39
C ARG A 39 -9.95 -4.55 -1.68
N PRO A 40 -11.19 -4.55 -2.20
CA PRO A 40 -12.35 -3.98 -1.51
C PRO A 40 -12.60 -4.66 -0.16
N ARG A 41 -13.13 -3.89 0.80
CA ARG A 41 -13.55 -4.41 2.11
C ARG A 41 -14.58 -5.54 1.99
N ALA A 42 -15.50 -5.43 1.03
CA ALA A 42 -16.50 -6.47 0.74
C ALA A 42 -15.89 -7.84 0.36
N LYS A 43 -14.63 -7.88 -0.10
CA LYS A 43 -13.90 -9.13 -0.43
C LYS A 43 -12.80 -9.46 0.59
N GLY A 44 -12.91 -8.94 1.82
CA GLY A 44 -11.93 -9.15 2.89
C GLY A 44 -10.62 -8.36 2.72
N GLY A 45 -10.62 -7.31 1.90
CA GLY A 45 -9.50 -6.37 1.78
C GLY A 45 -9.61 -5.20 2.75
N THR A 46 -8.71 -4.23 2.62
CA THR A 46 -8.77 -3.00 3.44
C THR A 46 -9.52 -1.87 2.76
N GLY A 47 -9.87 -2.03 1.48
CA GLY A 47 -10.52 -1.01 0.66
C GLY A 47 -9.54 -0.04 0.00
N GLY A 48 -8.31 -0.47 -0.30
CA GLY A 48 -7.27 0.43 -0.82
C GLY A 48 -6.42 1.10 0.26
N PHE A 49 -6.59 0.70 1.53
CA PHE A 49 -5.91 1.32 2.67
C PHE A 49 -4.70 0.51 3.13
N VAL A 50 -3.56 1.17 3.30
CA VAL A 50 -2.42 0.58 3.99
C VAL A 50 -2.62 0.75 5.50
N PRO A 51 -2.55 -0.32 6.32
CA PRO A 51 -2.71 -0.19 7.77
C PRO A 51 -1.66 0.75 8.39
N GLN A 52 -2.09 1.68 9.25
CA GLN A 52 -1.22 2.71 9.84
C GLN A 52 0.03 2.14 10.54
N LYS A 53 -0.09 0.98 11.19
CA LYS A 53 1.04 0.28 11.83
C LYS A 53 2.22 -0.03 10.90
N HIS A 54 1.98 -0.07 9.58
CA HIS A 54 3.01 -0.33 8.57
C HIS A 54 3.56 0.93 7.92
N VAL A 55 2.84 2.06 8.01
CA VAL A 55 3.19 3.31 7.34
C VAL A 55 4.57 3.80 7.79
N GLY A 56 4.87 3.79 9.09
CA GLY A 56 6.18 4.21 9.60
C GLY A 56 7.35 3.39 9.03
N LYS A 57 7.20 2.07 8.89
CA LYS A 57 8.21 1.20 8.28
C LYS A 57 8.40 1.47 6.79
N LEU A 58 7.30 1.69 6.07
CA LEU A 58 7.32 1.96 4.64
C LEU A 58 7.93 3.34 4.34
N LEU A 59 7.59 4.36 5.13
CA LEU A 59 8.21 5.68 5.03
C LEU A 59 9.70 5.64 5.37
N GLY A 60 10.08 4.92 6.43
CA GLY A 60 11.50 4.75 6.76
C GLY A 60 12.29 4.06 5.65
N PHE A 61 11.69 3.09 4.96
CA PHE A 61 12.28 2.48 3.77
C PHE A 61 12.32 3.45 2.59
N ALA A 62 11.24 4.18 2.32
CA ALA A 62 11.18 5.15 1.24
C ALA A 62 12.26 6.23 1.37
N ILE A 63 12.44 6.78 2.57
CA ILE A 63 13.48 7.78 2.86
C ILE A 63 14.88 7.19 2.66
N LYS A 64 15.14 5.95 3.09
CA LYS A 64 16.44 5.29 2.93
C LYS A 64 16.79 4.96 1.47
N HIS A 65 15.77 4.74 0.64
CA HIS A 65 15.93 4.32 -0.75
C HIS A 65 15.59 5.42 -1.77
N ASP A 66 15.47 6.66 -1.32
CA ASP A 66 15.14 7.83 -2.14
C ASP A 66 13.87 7.64 -2.98
N VAL A 67 12.88 6.92 -2.43
CA VAL A 67 11.59 6.74 -3.09
C VAL A 67 10.76 8.01 -2.82
N PRO A 68 10.21 8.66 -3.86
CA PRO A 68 9.40 9.88 -3.74
C PRO A 68 7.99 9.57 -3.18
N LEU A 69 7.95 8.97 -1.99
CA LEU A 69 6.73 8.56 -1.30
C LEU A 69 6.63 9.35 0.00
N THR A 70 5.61 10.20 0.11
CA THR A 70 5.38 11.01 1.30
C THR A 70 4.24 10.45 2.14
N ALA A 71 4.12 10.87 3.40
CA ALA A 71 3.02 10.48 4.28
C ALA A 71 1.64 10.81 3.67
N ALA A 72 1.56 11.88 2.87
CA ALA A 72 0.35 12.28 2.15
C ALA A 72 -0.14 11.20 1.17
N SER A 73 0.77 10.41 0.57
CA SER A 73 0.40 9.32 -0.33
C SER A 73 -0.36 8.18 0.36
N PHE A 74 -0.24 8.07 1.69
CA PHE A 74 -0.95 7.07 2.50
C PHE A 74 -2.34 7.52 2.96
N VAL A 75 -2.62 8.82 2.83
CA VAL A 75 -3.93 9.40 3.12
C VAL A 75 -4.76 9.28 1.85
N PRO A 76 -5.93 8.62 1.88
CA PRO A 76 -6.81 8.69 0.71
C PRO A 76 -7.20 10.16 0.49
N ALA A 77 -7.21 10.61 -0.77
CA ALA A 77 -8.03 11.78 -1.10
C ALA A 77 -9.45 11.48 -0.57
N PRO A 78 -10.15 12.45 0.06
CA PRO A 78 -11.50 12.22 0.54
C PRO A 78 -12.32 11.71 -0.63
N ALA A 79 -12.59 10.40 -0.62
CA ALA A 79 -13.57 9.83 -1.50
C ALA A 79 -14.87 10.47 -1.06
N GLU A 80 -15.39 11.32 -1.94
CA GLU A 80 -16.73 11.88 -1.89
C GLU A 80 -17.67 10.83 -1.29
N ALA A 81 -18.19 11.15 -0.11
CA ALA A 81 -19.21 10.37 0.56
C ALA A 81 -20.45 10.43 -0.33
N ALA A 82 -20.60 9.43 -1.20
CA ALA A 82 -21.84 9.15 -1.92
C ALA A 82 -22.77 8.32 -1.02
#